data_AF-A0A661NRW1-F1
#
_entry.id   AF-A0A661NRW1-F1
#
_cell.length_a   1.000
_cell.length_b   1.000
_cell.length_c   1.000
_cell.angle_alpha   90.00
_cell.angle_beta   90.00
_cell.angle_gamma   90.00
#
_symmetry.space_group_name_H-M   'P 1'
#
loop_
_entity.id
_entity.type
_entity.pdbx_description
1 polymer ?
#
loop_
_entity_poly.entity_id
_entity_poly.type
_entity_poly.pdbx_seq_one_letter_code
_entity_poly.pdbx_strand_id
1 'polypeptide(L)' 'MTMGLNTKPATTRRCALEDRDGRVLMTGLVDAIDLDGLVYFRLGTDCLIMLEAAPGQFEVGSWLDLDLDAASVVAYL' A
#
# COMPACT_ATOMS: atom_id res chain seq x y z
N MET A 1 -36.40 -3.35 -23.67
CA MET A 1 -35.76 -2.41 -22.73
C MET A 1 -34.34 -2.89 -22.49
N THR A 2 -33.37 -2.30 -23.16
CA THR A 2 -31.95 -2.67 -23.04
C THR A 2 -31.38 -2.00 -21.80
N MET A 3 -31.14 -2.77 -20.74
CA MET A 3 -30.42 -2.26 -19.57
C MET A 3 -28.93 -2.15 -19.92
N GLY A 4 -28.45 -0.91 -20.03
CA GLY A 4 -27.02 -0.62 -20.13
C GLY A 4 -26.34 -1.00 -18.82
N LEU A 5 -25.49 -2.03 -18.87
CA LEU A 5 -24.55 -2.33 -17.80
C LEU A 5 -23.52 -1.20 -17.74
N ASN A 6 -23.74 -0.26 -16.84
CA ASN A 6 -22.76 0.77 -16.52
C ASN A 6 -21.70 0.15 -15.60
N THR A 7 -20.83 -0.69 -16.15
CA THR A 7 -19.68 -1.23 -15.42
C THR A 7 -18.69 -0.08 -15.24
N LYS A 8 -18.75 0.60 -14.08
CA LYS A 8 -17.59 1.36 -13.60
C LYS A 8 -16.38 0.43 -13.69
N PRO A 9 -15.26 0.85 -14.30
CA PRO A 9 -14.07 0.02 -14.29
C PRO A 9 -13.72 -0.27 -12.83
N ALA A 10 -13.68 -1.55 -12.48
CA ALA A 10 -13.06 -1.97 -11.24
C ALA A 10 -11.62 -1.46 -11.33
N THR A 11 -11.28 -0.45 -10.52
CA THR A 11 -9.91 0.05 -10.44
C THR A 11 -9.05 -1.10 -9.94
N THR A 12 -8.38 -1.78 -10.87
CA THR A 12 -7.39 -2.81 -10.55
C THR A 12 -6.25 -2.11 -9.83
N ARG A 13 -6.23 -2.23 -8.49
CA ARG A 13 -5.09 -1.77 -7.70
C ARG A 13 -3.89 -2.64 -8.04
N ARG A 14 -2.72 -2.03 -8.13
CA ARG A 14 -1.43 -2.68 -8.37
C ARG A 14 -0.42 -2.12 -7.40
N CYS A 15 0.57 -2.91 -7.05
CA CYS A 15 1.65 -2.38 -6.25
C CYS A 15 2.45 -1.35 -7.07
N ALA A 16 2.84 -0.25 -6.44
CA ALA A 16 3.54 0.85 -7.09
C ALA A 16 4.39 1.63 -6.08
N LEU A 17 5.47 2.22 -6.58
CA LEU A 17 6.29 3.19 -5.87
C LEU A 17 6.54 4.36 -6.83
N GLU A 18 6.13 5.56 -6.44
CA GLU A 18 6.16 6.76 -7.26
C GLU A 18 6.80 7.91 -6.49
N ASP A 19 7.69 8.66 -7.15
CA ASP A 19 8.17 9.95 -6.65
C ASP A 19 7.33 11.08 -7.28
N ARG A 20 6.78 11.95 -6.45
CA ARG A 20 6.01 13.13 -6.88
C ARG A 20 6.31 14.31 -5.97
N ASP A 21 6.91 15.36 -6.53
CA ASP A 21 7.09 16.66 -5.86
C ASP A 21 7.77 16.55 -4.48
N GLY A 22 8.79 15.70 -4.34
CA GLY A 22 9.47 15.47 -3.06
C GLY A 22 8.71 14.57 -2.09
N ARG A 23 7.70 13.86 -2.58
CA ARG A 23 6.95 12.83 -1.85
C ARG A 23 7.22 11.47 -2.48
N VAL A 24 7.25 10.43 -1.66
CA VAL A 24 7.28 9.04 -2.11
C VAL A 24 5.94 8.40 -1.79
N LEU A 25 5.16 8.11 -2.83
CA LEU A 25 3.90 7.40 -2.73
C LEU A 25 4.12 5.91 -2.97
N MET A 26 3.66 5.09 -2.03
CA MET A 26 3.79 3.64 -2.09
C MET A 26 2.42 2.99 -1.96
N THR A 27 1.99 2.28 -2.99
CA THR A 27 0.72 1.53 -3.00
C THR A 27 1.01 0.05 -2.90
N GLY A 28 0.40 -0.63 -1.94
CA GLY A 28 0.65 -2.04 -1.67
C GLY A 28 -0.45 -2.72 -0.87
N LEU A 29 -0.22 -3.99 -0.56
CA LEU A 29 -1.18 -4.86 0.14
C LEU A 29 -0.71 -5.14 1.57
N VAL A 30 -1.60 -5.12 2.55
CA VAL A 30 -1.30 -5.69 3.87
C VAL A 30 -1.29 -7.21 3.74
N ASP A 31 -0.11 -7.79 3.83
CA ASP A 31 0.13 -9.23 3.67
C ASP A 31 -0.13 -10.00 4.97
N ALA A 32 0.33 -9.43 6.09
CA ALA A 32 0.18 -10.01 7.42
C ALA A 32 0.23 -8.92 8.49
N ILE A 33 -0.31 -9.22 9.67
CA ILE A 33 -0.23 -8.38 10.87
C ILE A 33 0.15 -9.29 12.03
N ASP A 34 1.21 -8.95 12.76
CA ASP A 34 1.64 -9.66 13.95
C ASP A 34 0.95 -9.13 15.21
N LEU A 35 0.98 -9.92 16.29
CA LEU A 35 0.31 -9.62 17.56
C LEU A 35 0.86 -8.36 18.24
N ASP A 36 2.09 -7.96 17.91
CA ASP A 36 2.77 -6.77 18.44
C ASP A 36 2.42 -5.48 17.67
N GLY A 37 1.49 -5.52 16.70
CA GLY A 37 1.13 -4.35 15.89
C GLY A 37 2.08 -4.10 14.71
N LEU A 38 2.93 -5.07 14.39
CA LEU A 38 3.78 -5.04 13.19
C LEU A 38 2.96 -5.43 11.96
N VAL A 39 2.99 -4.58 10.94
CA VAL A 39 2.24 -4.75 9.70
C VAL A 39 3.21 -5.02 8.57
N TYR A 40 3.01 -6.13 7.87
CA TYR A 40 3.77 -6.49 6.69
C TYR A 40 3.05 -5.97 5.44
N PHE A 41 3.64 -4.97 4.80
CA PHE A 41 3.12 -4.25 3.64
C PHE A 41 3.89 -4.65 2.37
N ARG A 42 3.21 -5.26 1.41
CA ARG A 42 3.78 -5.81 0.18
C ARG A 42 3.68 -4.81 -0.98
N LEU A 43 4.84 -4.39 -1.48
CA LEU A 43 4.99 -3.46 -2.61
C LEU A 43 5.33 -4.13 -3.94
N GLY A 44 5.49 -5.44 -3.95
CA GLY A 44 5.72 -6.23 -5.15
C GLY A 44 5.91 -7.70 -4.77
N THR A 45 6.16 -8.55 -5.76
CA THR A 45 6.41 -9.98 -5.52
C THR A 45 7.53 -10.19 -4.50
N ASP A 46 8.63 -9.47 -4.66
CA ASP A 46 9.85 -9.62 -3.86
C ASP A 46 10.16 -8.39 -2.99
N CYS A 47 9.15 -7.56 -2.70
CA CYS A 47 9.31 -6.37 -1.87
C CYS A 47 8.29 -6.36 -0.74
N LEU A 48 8.79 -6.52 0.49
CA LEU A 48 8.01 -6.49 1.72
C LEU A 48 8.60 -5.43 2.65
N ILE A 49 7.74 -4.56 3.18
CA ILE A 49 8.08 -3.52 4.14
C ILE A 49 7.38 -3.86 5.45
N MET A 50 8.06 -3.64 6.57
CA MET A 50 7.47 -3.75 7.89
C MET A 50 7.16 -2.34 8.42
N LEU A 51 5.94 -2.15 8.91
CA LEU A 51 5.47 -0.91 9.51
C LEU A 51 5.07 -1.19 10.96
N GLU A 52 5.37 -0.28 11.87
CA GLU A 52 4.78 -0.30 13.21
C GLU A 52 3.50 0.53 13.19
N ALA A 53 2.41 -0.04 13.69
CA ALA A 53 1.11 0.62 13.72
C ALA A 53 0.38 0.36 15.03
N ALA A 54 -0.50 1.28 15.42
CA ALA A 54 -1.39 1.03 16.54
C ALA A 54 -2.29 -0.20 16.26
N PRO A 55 -2.56 -1.05 17.26
CA PRO A 55 -3.38 -2.25 17.07
C PRO A 55 -4.75 -1.94 16.46
N GLY A 56 -5.18 -2.75 15.49
CA GLY A 56 -6.50 -2.64 14.85
C GLY A 56 -6.65 -1.52 13.80
N GLN A 57 -5.57 -0.82 13.45
CA GLN A 57 -5.58 0.19 12.37
C GLN A 57 -5.77 -0.42 10.97
N PHE A 58 -5.32 -1.65 10.78
CA PHE A 58 -5.22 -2.28 9.46
C PHE A 58 -5.83 -3.68 9.46
N GLU A 59 -6.19 -4.14 8.26
CA GLU A 59 -6.73 -5.47 8.03
C GLU A 59 -5.90 -6.20 6.96
N VAL A 60 -5.65 -7.50 7.16
CA VAL A 60 -4.96 -8.33 6.16
C VAL A 60 -5.78 -8.37 4.86
N GLY A 61 -5.10 -8.19 3.72
CA GLY A 61 -5.71 -8.10 2.40
C GLY A 61 -6.21 -6.70 2.02
N SER A 62 -6.15 -5.73 2.93
CA SER A 62 -6.45 -4.33 2.59
C SER A 62 -5.31 -3.71 1.76
N TRP A 63 -5.68 -2.78 0.87
CA TRP A 63 -4.70 -1.99 0.13
C TRP A 63 -4.40 -0.70 0.89
N LEU A 64 -3.11 -0.38 1.03
CA LEU A 64 -2.65 0.85 1.65
C LEU A 64 -1.89 1.71 0.65
N ASP A 65 -2.07 3.01 0.80
CA ASP A 65 -1.34 4.05 0.11
C ASP A 65 -0.55 4.82 1.19
N LEU A 66 0.77 4.66 1.20
CA LEU A 66 1.67 5.37 2.11
C LEU A 66 2.27 6.57 1.39
N ASP A 67 2.13 7.75 1.97
CA ASP A 67 2.62 9.00 1.40
C ASP A 67 3.67 9.60 2.33
N LEU A 68 4.94 9.40 1.96
CA LEU A 68 6.11 9.77 2.74
C LEU A 68 6.76 11.03 2.17
N ASP A 69 7.38 11.83 3.03
CA ASP A 69 8.34 12.84 2.58
C ASP A 69 9.60 12.14 2.06
N ALA A 70 10.04 12.45 0.83
CA ALA A 70 11.24 11.86 0.25
C ALA A 70 12.49 12.14 1.10
N ALA A 71 12.54 13.27 1.81
CA ALA A 71 13.64 13.61 2.71
C ALA A 71 13.73 12.68 3.94
N SER A 72 12.66 11.94 4.25
CA SER A 72 12.63 10.97 5.35
C SER A 72 13.14 9.58 4.95
N VAL A 73 13.33 9.32 3.65
CA VAL A 73 13.77 8.03 3.13
C VAL A 73 15.30 8.02 3.02
N VAL A 74 15.95 7.15 3.78
CA VAL A 74 17.41 6.96 3.72
C VAL A 74 17.70 5.58 3.15
N ALA A 75 18.39 5.53 2.01
CA ALA A 75 18.86 4.29 1.40
C ALA A 75 20.38 4.17 1.54
N TYR A 76 20.85 3.00 1.96
CA TYR A 76 22.27 2.65 2.00
C TYR A 76 22.53 1.68 0.84
N LEU A 77 23.32 2.12 -0.14
CA LEU A 77 23.73 1.35 -1.32
C LEU A 77 25.11 0.71 -1.11
#